data_AF-A0A812WHF4-F1
#
_entry.id   AF-A0A812WHF4-F1
#
_cell.length_a   1.000
_cell.length_b   1.000
_cell.length_c   1.000
_cell.angle_alpha   90.00
_cell.angle_beta   90.00
_cell.angle_gamma   90.00
#
_symmetry.space_group_name_H-M   'P 1'
#
loop_
_entity.id
_entity.type
_entity.pdbx_description
1 polymer ?
#
loop_
_entity_poly.entity_id
_entity_poly.type
_entity_poly.pdbx_seq_one_letter_code
_entity_poly.pdbx_strand_id
1 'polypeptide(L)'
;MSHDAFLDGNMKREALVGTNSAAIVGLSNNDWIQVQSGDIRKLNPYTATGTSASVAAARVAFCLGLKGPAYVVDTACSSALVAVDAAAMNLRRGRCTAAVSAAANVIASPATFISFSKPRMLSPRGRSHTFDASADGYGRGEGAGAVALCPMSQAHGLARATLKGSAVNQDGRSSTMTAPNGPSQTLAVATALSEARLRHHEARKRAQKVLDSTEPRGSNAAATQVQHHECHGTGTPLGDPIEVGALQAGSLEEGIRKQPAALAAVKTGVGHLEGAAASPGLLKTLALLRCRSALAVVHLHSLNPHLSLLEDVPQAFPTEHAPLSGRLGRLAGGLSSFGFGGTNAVAHMQEVKGKGQSVGRECNQQRWLGNSR
;
A
#
# COMPACT_ATOMS: atom_id res chain seq x y z
N MET A 1 -8.97 14.45 5.37
CA MET A 1 -8.30 13.47 4.49
C MET A 1 -9.04 13.18 3.19
N SER A 2 -10.25 12.58 3.16
CA SER A 2 -10.88 12.17 1.88
C SER A 2 -11.23 13.36 0.99
N HIS A 3 -11.75 14.44 1.59
CA HIS A 3 -11.93 15.73 0.94
C HIS A 3 -10.61 16.26 0.37
N ASP A 4 -9.55 16.25 1.18
CA ASP A 4 -8.25 16.81 0.81
C ASP A 4 -7.56 16.00 -0.30
N ALA A 5 -7.77 14.68 -0.33
CA ALA A 5 -7.28 13.81 -1.41
C ALA A 5 -7.91 14.16 -2.76
N PHE A 6 -9.22 14.42 -2.80
CA PHE A 6 -9.88 14.92 -4.00
C PHE A 6 -9.43 16.34 -4.35
N LEU A 7 -9.32 17.21 -3.35
CA LEU A 7 -8.89 18.59 -3.52
C LEU A 7 -7.46 18.70 -4.08
N ASP A 8 -6.52 17.84 -3.65
CA ASP A 8 -5.15 17.76 -4.20
C ASP A 8 -5.14 17.39 -5.69
N GLY A 9 -6.15 16.60 -6.12
CA GLY A 9 -6.44 16.28 -7.52
C GLY A 9 -7.28 17.33 -8.25
N ASN A 10 -7.51 18.50 -7.65
CA ASN A 10 -8.38 19.58 -8.14
C ASN A 10 -9.85 19.18 -8.37
N MET A 11 -10.33 18.19 -7.63
CA MET A 11 -11.74 17.79 -7.59
C MET A 11 -12.40 18.44 -6.37
N LYS A 12 -12.94 19.65 -6.55
CA LYS A 12 -13.61 20.41 -5.48
C LYS A 12 -14.91 19.71 -5.06
N ARG A 13 -15.30 19.89 -3.80
CA ARG A 13 -16.50 19.26 -3.23
C ARG A 13 -17.75 19.53 -4.07
N GLU A 14 -17.94 20.76 -4.53
CA GLU A 14 -19.11 21.17 -5.31
C GLU A 14 -19.21 20.39 -6.63
N ALA A 15 -18.07 20.06 -7.23
CA ALA A 15 -17.99 19.25 -8.46
C ALA A 15 -18.18 17.75 -8.22
N LEU A 16 -18.09 17.28 -6.97
CA LEU A 16 -18.28 15.87 -6.60
C LEU A 16 -19.73 15.53 -6.25
N VAL A 17 -20.52 16.51 -5.79
CA VAL A 17 -21.92 16.30 -5.39
C VAL A 17 -22.74 15.72 -6.55
N GLY A 18 -23.42 14.62 -6.30
CA GLY A 18 -24.26 13.91 -7.27
C GLY A 18 -23.48 13.03 -8.25
N THR A 19 -22.15 13.10 -8.27
CA THR A 19 -21.34 12.31 -9.22
C THR A 19 -21.28 10.84 -8.85
N ASN A 20 -21.04 10.00 -9.86
CA ASN A 20 -20.79 8.57 -9.68
C ASN A 20 -19.35 8.29 -9.17
N SER A 21 -18.96 8.95 -8.09
CA SER A 21 -17.66 8.76 -7.44
C SER A 21 -17.77 7.74 -6.31
N ALA A 22 -16.80 6.83 -6.19
CA ALA A 22 -16.78 5.79 -5.16
C ALA A 22 -16.09 6.25 -3.87
N ALA A 23 -16.50 5.70 -2.72
CA ALA A 23 -15.82 5.82 -1.44
C ALA A 23 -15.52 4.43 -0.87
N ILE A 24 -14.28 3.98 -0.97
CA ILE A 24 -13.87 2.66 -0.49
C ILE A 24 -12.93 2.87 0.68
N VAL A 25 -13.28 2.30 1.84
CA VAL A 25 -12.57 2.58 3.09
C VAL A 25 -11.96 1.30 3.65
N GLY A 26 -10.64 1.28 3.83
CA GLY A 26 -9.93 0.21 4.53
C GLY A 26 -9.96 0.43 6.04
N LEU A 27 -10.50 -0.51 6.80
CA LEU A 27 -10.53 -0.50 8.27
C LEU A 27 -10.36 -1.92 8.79
N SER A 28 -9.73 -2.07 9.95
CA SER A 28 -9.62 -3.37 10.62
C SER A 28 -9.77 -3.29 12.14
N ASN A 29 -9.76 -2.08 12.71
CA ASN A 29 -9.94 -1.87 14.13
C ASN A 29 -11.41 -1.50 14.43
N ASN A 30 -11.93 -1.98 15.56
CA ASN A 30 -13.26 -1.61 16.05
C ASN A 30 -13.19 -1.29 17.55
N ASP A 31 -12.08 -0.70 18.00
CA ASP A 31 -11.85 -0.41 19.42
C ASP A 31 -12.95 0.50 19.99
N TRP A 32 -13.48 1.41 19.17
CA TRP A 32 -14.47 2.39 19.60
C TRP A 32 -15.82 1.77 19.98
N ILE A 33 -16.28 0.70 19.32
CA ILE A 33 -17.52 0.03 19.76
C ILE A 33 -17.32 -0.62 21.14
N GLN A 34 -16.12 -1.15 21.42
CA GLN A 34 -15.83 -1.75 22.73
C GLN A 34 -15.86 -0.70 23.83
N VAL A 35 -15.28 0.47 23.58
CA VAL A 35 -15.29 1.61 24.52
C VAL A 35 -16.73 2.10 24.75
N GLN A 36 -17.53 2.28 23.70
CA GLN A 36 -18.92 2.72 23.86
C GLN A 36 -19.83 1.68 24.52
N SER A 37 -19.66 0.41 24.19
CA SER A 37 -20.54 -0.67 24.67
C SER A 37 -20.22 -1.13 26.08
N GLY A 38 -19.16 -0.59 26.71
CA GLY A 38 -18.81 -0.88 28.09
C GLY A 38 -19.83 -0.40 29.13
N ASP A 39 -20.74 0.51 28.77
CA ASP A 39 -21.87 0.92 29.61
C ASP A 39 -23.13 1.16 28.76
N ILE A 40 -24.06 0.20 28.79
CA ILE A 40 -25.30 0.23 28.00
C ILE A 40 -26.16 1.49 28.27
N ARG A 41 -26.01 2.11 29.43
CA ARG A 41 -26.76 3.33 29.81
C ARG A 41 -26.26 4.57 29.07
N LYS A 42 -25.06 4.53 28.50
CA LYS A 42 -24.46 5.64 27.73
C LYS A 42 -24.81 5.57 26.23
N LEU A 43 -25.46 4.49 25.78
CA LEU A 43 -25.89 4.37 24.41
C LEU A 43 -26.93 5.43 24.07
N ASN A 44 -26.81 6.02 22.90
CA ASN A 44 -27.70 7.07 22.41
C ASN A 44 -27.97 6.88 20.91
N PRO A 45 -28.87 7.67 20.29
CA PRO A 45 -29.23 7.51 18.88
C PRO A 45 -28.05 7.59 17.90
N TYR A 46 -26.93 8.20 18.27
CA TYR A 46 -25.74 8.30 17.44
C TYR A 46 -24.79 7.10 17.58
N THR A 47 -24.92 6.28 18.62
CA THR A 47 -24.01 5.15 18.90
C THR A 47 -23.87 4.23 17.69
N ALA A 48 -24.98 3.76 17.12
CA ALA A 48 -24.96 2.83 15.99
C ALA A 48 -24.23 3.44 14.77
N THR A 49 -24.52 4.69 14.44
CA THR A 49 -23.89 5.36 13.28
C THR A 49 -22.46 5.84 13.57
N GLY A 50 -22.09 6.03 14.83
CA GLY A 50 -20.77 6.49 15.25
C GLY A 50 -19.74 5.36 15.40
N THR A 51 -20.18 4.10 15.42
CA THR A 51 -19.33 2.92 15.69
C THR A 51 -19.34 1.89 14.56
N SER A 52 -20.41 1.84 13.75
CA SER A 52 -20.50 0.88 12.65
C SER A 52 -19.44 1.13 11.58
N ALA A 53 -18.68 0.08 11.25
CA ALA A 53 -17.70 0.12 10.18
C ALA A 53 -18.33 0.53 8.84
N SER A 54 -19.49 -0.02 8.46
CA SER A 54 -20.15 0.30 7.19
C SER A 54 -20.47 1.80 7.04
N VAL A 55 -20.72 2.48 8.18
CA VAL A 55 -21.00 3.91 8.20
C VAL A 55 -19.76 4.73 7.90
N ALA A 56 -18.53 4.22 8.08
CA ALA A 56 -17.32 4.96 7.72
C ALA A 56 -17.30 5.32 6.23
N ALA A 57 -17.53 4.35 5.34
CA ALA A 57 -17.61 4.59 3.91
C ALA A 57 -18.87 5.39 3.51
N ALA A 58 -20.03 5.05 4.09
CA ALA A 58 -21.27 5.76 3.83
C ALA A 58 -21.19 7.24 4.25
N ARG A 59 -20.49 7.56 5.34
CA ARG A 59 -20.29 8.93 5.83
C ARG A 59 -19.37 9.73 4.93
N VAL A 60 -18.32 9.11 4.36
CA VAL A 60 -17.50 9.76 3.32
C VAL A 60 -18.36 10.11 2.10
N ALA A 61 -19.14 9.15 1.60
CA ALA A 61 -20.05 9.38 0.47
C ALA A 61 -21.09 10.45 0.79
N PHE A 62 -21.74 10.39 1.96
CA PHE A 62 -22.74 11.36 2.41
C PHE A 62 -22.16 12.77 2.52
N CYS A 63 -21.03 12.94 3.22
CA CYS A 63 -20.43 14.26 3.43
C CYS A 63 -19.94 14.90 2.12
N LEU A 64 -19.44 14.10 1.18
CA LEU A 64 -18.95 14.59 -0.11
C LEU A 64 -20.03 14.59 -1.22
N GLY A 65 -21.24 14.09 -0.93
CA GLY A 65 -22.34 14.02 -1.89
C GLY A 65 -22.17 12.97 -2.99
N LEU A 66 -21.36 11.93 -2.77
CA LEU A 66 -21.05 10.92 -3.79
C LEU A 66 -22.21 9.93 -3.99
N LYS A 67 -22.39 9.44 -5.22
CA LYS A 67 -23.44 8.48 -5.59
C LYS A 67 -22.92 7.14 -6.11
N GLY A 68 -21.60 6.96 -6.18
CA GLY A 68 -20.99 5.69 -6.59
C GLY A 68 -20.88 4.67 -5.45
N PRO A 69 -20.19 3.54 -5.69
CA PRO A 69 -19.99 2.49 -4.70
C PRO A 69 -19.38 3.01 -3.40
N ALA A 70 -20.00 2.68 -2.26
CA ALA A 70 -19.52 3.06 -0.94
C ALA A 70 -19.52 1.85 0.00
N TYR A 71 -18.33 1.37 0.37
CA TYR A 71 -18.20 0.19 1.24
C TYR A 71 -16.86 0.14 1.97
N VAL A 72 -16.82 -0.65 3.05
CA VAL A 72 -15.62 -0.93 3.82
C VAL A 72 -14.99 -2.25 3.37
N VAL A 73 -13.67 -2.30 3.40
CA VAL A 73 -12.87 -3.51 3.24
C VAL A 73 -12.09 -3.73 4.53
N ASP A 74 -12.24 -4.92 5.11
CA ASP A 74 -11.40 -5.39 6.22
C ASP A 74 -10.65 -6.65 5.77
N THR A 75 -9.37 -6.48 5.52
CA THR A 75 -8.41 -7.55 5.27
C THR A 75 -7.21 -7.39 6.20
N ALA A 76 -7.47 -6.93 7.43
CA ALA A 76 -6.45 -6.60 8.42
C ALA A 76 -5.41 -5.60 7.88
N CYS A 77 -4.11 -5.91 7.99
CA CYS A 77 -3.01 -5.02 7.61
C CYS A 77 -3.00 -4.63 6.12
N SER A 78 -3.67 -5.39 5.25
CA SER A 78 -3.74 -5.08 3.81
C SER A 78 -4.93 -4.21 3.43
N SER A 79 -5.84 -3.88 4.37
CA SER A 79 -7.13 -3.21 4.08
C SER A 79 -6.99 -1.94 3.24
N ALA A 80 -6.07 -1.03 3.60
CA ALA A 80 -5.81 0.19 2.83
C ALA A 80 -5.41 -0.08 1.37
N LEU A 81 -4.58 -1.10 1.12
CA LEU A 81 -4.12 -1.40 -0.24
C LEU A 81 -5.16 -2.20 -1.03
N VAL A 82 -5.92 -3.08 -0.39
CA VAL A 82 -7.08 -3.74 -1.01
C VAL A 82 -8.15 -2.72 -1.37
N ALA A 83 -8.36 -1.68 -0.55
CA ALA A 83 -9.26 -0.57 -0.90
C ALA A 83 -8.79 0.19 -2.15
N VAL A 84 -7.48 0.40 -2.31
CA VAL A 84 -6.90 0.98 -3.55
C VAL A 84 -7.13 0.07 -4.76
N ASP A 85 -6.88 -1.24 -4.63
CA ASP A 85 -7.16 -2.20 -5.70
C ASP A 85 -8.64 -2.20 -6.09
N ALA A 86 -9.53 -2.27 -5.11
CA ALA A 86 -10.97 -2.24 -5.33
C ALA A 86 -11.43 -0.94 -6.00
N ALA A 87 -10.84 0.22 -5.64
CA ALA A 87 -11.09 1.49 -6.31
C ALA A 87 -10.65 1.44 -7.78
N ALA A 88 -9.44 0.95 -8.04
CA ALA A 88 -8.92 0.77 -9.39
C ALA A 88 -9.80 -0.18 -10.22
N MET A 89 -10.31 -1.26 -9.64
CA MET A 89 -11.20 -2.21 -10.31
C MET A 89 -12.56 -1.61 -10.63
N ASN A 90 -13.14 -0.81 -9.74
CA ASN A 90 -14.39 -0.09 -10.02
C ASN A 90 -14.22 0.93 -11.15
N LEU A 91 -13.10 1.66 -11.18
CA LEU A 91 -12.78 2.60 -12.26
C LEU A 91 -12.56 1.88 -13.60
N ARG A 92 -11.72 0.82 -13.61
CA ARG A 92 -11.42 0.04 -14.83
C ARG A 92 -12.66 -0.63 -15.43
N ARG A 93 -13.65 -0.96 -14.61
CA ARG A 93 -14.93 -1.54 -15.04
C ARG A 93 -16.01 -0.50 -15.38
N GLY A 94 -15.69 0.80 -15.29
CA GLY A 94 -16.65 1.88 -15.55
C GLY A 94 -17.78 1.98 -14.53
N ARG A 95 -17.61 1.39 -13.33
CA ARG A 95 -18.61 1.43 -12.25
C ARG A 95 -18.64 2.76 -11.51
N CYS A 96 -17.56 3.54 -11.60
CA CYS A 96 -17.44 4.89 -11.07
C CYS A 96 -16.56 5.75 -11.99
N THR A 97 -16.67 7.07 -11.88
CA THR A 97 -15.89 8.04 -12.66
C THR A 97 -14.66 8.54 -11.93
N ALA A 98 -14.72 8.60 -10.60
CA ALA A 98 -13.59 8.79 -9.70
C ALA A 98 -13.79 7.94 -8.44
N ALA A 99 -12.75 7.78 -7.65
CA ALA A 99 -12.84 7.04 -6.40
C ALA A 99 -11.93 7.66 -5.35
N VAL A 100 -12.35 7.68 -4.09
CA VAL A 100 -11.44 7.85 -2.96
C VAL A 100 -11.24 6.50 -2.29
N SER A 101 -9.97 6.13 -2.14
CA SER A 101 -9.56 5.08 -1.22
C SER A 101 -9.02 5.75 0.04
N ALA A 102 -9.64 5.47 1.18
CA ALA A 102 -9.22 6.02 2.47
C ALA A 102 -9.03 4.89 3.49
N ALA A 103 -8.19 5.12 4.49
CA ALA A 103 -8.06 4.20 5.61
C ALA A 103 -7.66 4.96 6.87
N ALA A 104 -8.10 4.47 8.02
CA ALA A 104 -7.76 5.03 9.32
C ALA A 104 -7.50 3.91 10.33
N ASN A 105 -6.62 4.19 11.28
CA ASN A 105 -6.39 3.36 12.45
C ASN A 105 -6.23 4.25 13.68
N VAL A 106 -7.00 3.94 14.73
CA VAL A 106 -7.01 4.64 16.02
C VAL A 106 -7.08 3.58 17.12
N ILE A 107 -6.17 3.66 18.08
CA ILE A 107 -6.03 2.73 19.18
C ILE A 107 -6.81 3.30 20.37
N ALA A 108 -8.11 3.03 20.40
CA ALA A 108 -8.99 3.50 21.47
C ALA A 108 -9.01 2.56 22.69
N SER A 109 -8.42 1.36 22.59
CA SER A 109 -8.44 0.33 23.63
C SER A 109 -7.10 -0.41 23.77
N PRO A 110 -6.68 -0.78 24.99
CA PRO A 110 -5.51 -1.63 25.19
C PRO A 110 -5.76 -3.10 24.81
N ALA A 111 -7.01 -3.51 24.57
CA ALA A 111 -7.37 -4.90 24.31
C ALA A 111 -6.57 -5.52 23.14
N THR A 112 -6.41 -4.75 22.05
CA THR A 112 -5.66 -5.19 20.87
C THR A 112 -4.15 -5.27 21.14
N PHE A 113 -3.58 -4.38 21.98
CA PHE A 113 -2.20 -4.51 22.45
C PHE A 113 -1.99 -5.83 23.18
N ILE A 114 -2.84 -6.11 24.17
CA ILE A 114 -2.78 -7.36 24.96
C ILE A 114 -2.91 -8.57 24.04
N SER A 115 -3.88 -8.54 23.12
CA SER A 115 -4.19 -9.64 22.21
C SER A 115 -3.02 -9.95 21.27
N PHE A 116 -2.33 -8.94 20.74
CA PHE A 116 -1.17 -9.12 19.86
C PHE A 116 0.15 -9.37 20.62
N SER A 117 0.24 -9.01 21.89
CA SER A 117 1.38 -9.40 22.75
C SER A 117 1.40 -10.90 23.05
N LYS A 118 0.24 -11.55 23.23
CA LYS A 118 0.16 -12.99 23.54
C LYS A 118 0.80 -13.91 22.48
N PRO A 119 0.57 -13.72 21.16
CA PRO A 119 1.28 -14.46 20.11
C PRO A 119 2.65 -13.88 19.76
N ARG A 120 3.16 -12.88 20.52
CA ARG A 120 4.45 -12.20 20.27
C ARG A 120 4.53 -11.53 18.89
N MET A 121 3.44 -10.91 18.44
CA MET A 121 3.44 -10.11 17.21
C MET A 121 4.09 -8.74 17.40
N LEU A 122 4.04 -8.20 18.63
CA LEU A 122 4.52 -6.87 18.96
C LEU A 122 5.96 -6.90 19.44
N SER A 123 6.76 -5.93 18.98
CA SER A 123 8.09 -5.67 19.52
C SER A 123 7.97 -5.20 20.97
N PRO A 124 8.69 -5.79 21.94
CA PRO A 124 8.79 -5.26 23.30
C PRO A 124 9.33 -3.83 23.37
N ARG A 125 10.03 -3.38 22.32
CA ARG A 125 10.59 -2.03 22.19
C ARG A 125 9.61 -1.04 21.55
N GLY A 126 8.44 -1.51 21.12
CA GLY A 126 7.40 -0.68 20.50
C GLY A 126 7.79 -0.11 19.13
N ARG A 127 8.78 -0.70 18.45
CA ARG A 127 9.29 -0.23 17.15
C ARG A 127 9.42 -1.37 16.16
N SER A 128 9.28 -1.07 14.87
CA SER A 128 9.58 -2.02 13.78
C SER A 128 11.05 -1.88 13.38
N HIS A 129 11.87 -2.87 13.70
CA HIS A 129 13.28 -2.94 13.30
C HIS A 129 13.41 -3.66 11.95
N THR A 130 12.72 -3.15 10.94
CA THR A 130 12.60 -3.83 9.64
C THR A 130 13.97 -4.03 8.98
N PHE A 131 14.23 -5.25 8.55
CA PHE A 131 15.48 -5.76 7.97
C PHE A 131 16.67 -5.85 8.92
N ASP A 132 16.54 -5.36 10.15
CA ASP A 132 17.63 -5.38 11.14
C ASP A 132 17.71 -6.74 11.86
N ALA A 133 18.90 -7.11 12.33
CA ALA A 133 19.14 -8.31 13.11
C ALA A 133 18.37 -8.32 14.45
N SER A 134 17.96 -7.15 14.95
CA SER A 134 17.14 -6.99 16.14
C SER A 134 15.62 -7.04 15.90
N ALA A 135 15.18 -7.31 14.67
CA ALA A 135 13.77 -7.55 14.31
C ALA A 135 13.09 -8.52 15.29
N ASP A 136 12.12 -8.05 16.06
CA ASP A 136 11.48 -8.78 17.16
C ASP A 136 9.94 -8.59 17.21
N GLY A 137 9.36 -8.11 16.11
CA GLY A 137 7.94 -7.75 16.02
C GLY A 137 7.75 -6.31 15.55
N TYR A 138 6.49 -5.87 15.50
CA TYR A 138 6.17 -4.51 15.07
C TYR A 138 5.74 -3.61 16.23
N GLY A 139 5.93 -2.29 16.08
CA GLY A 139 5.32 -1.29 16.94
C GLY A 139 3.96 -0.86 16.39
N ARG A 140 2.90 -0.84 17.20
CA ARG A 140 1.57 -0.36 16.75
C ARG A 140 1.62 1.15 16.50
N GLY A 141 0.94 1.62 15.46
CA GLY A 141 0.84 3.03 15.12
C GLY A 141 -0.60 3.46 14.82
N GLU A 142 -0.84 4.76 14.91
CA GLU A 142 -2.10 5.40 14.55
C GLU A 142 -1.91 6.28 13.33
N GLY A 143 -3.01 6.52 12.61
CA GLY A 143 -3.01 7.48 11.53
C GLY A 143 -4.10 7.22 10.52
N ALA A 144 -4.24 8.16 9.59
CA ALA A 144 -5.21 8.07 8.53
C ALA A 144 -4.61 8.60 7.23
N GLY A 145 -5.01 8.03 6.10
CA GLY A 145 -4.56 8.47 4.79
C GLY A 145 -5.60 8.18 3.72
N ALA A 146 -5.60 9.00 2.68
CA ALA A 146 -6.51 8.87 1.56
C ALA A 146 -5.81 9.24 0.24
N VAL A 147 -6.21 8.57 -0.83
CA VAL A 147 -5.82 8.89 -2.21
C VAL A 147 -7.06 8.95 -3.09
N ALA A 148 -7.07 9.93 -4.00
CA ALA A 148 -8.07 9.99 -5.06
C ALA A 148 -7.53 9.30 -6.33
N LEU A 149 -8.38 8.50 -6.96
CA LEU A 149 -8.10 7.80 -8.20
C LEU A 149 -9.09 8.28 -9.27
N CYS A 150 -8.59 8.47 -10.49
CA CYS A 150 -9.39 8.75 -11.67
C CYS A 150 -8.75 8.14 -12.92
N PRO A 151 -9.50 7.98 -14.02
CA PRO A 151 -8.90 7.64 -15.30
C PRO A 151 -7.85 8.68 -15.70
N MET A 152 -6.73 8.24 -16.27
CA MET A 152 -5.62 9.14 -16.64
C MET A 152 -6.07 10.26 -17.61
N SER A 153 -7.09 10.02 -18.44
CA SER A 153 -7.70 11.02 -19.33
C SER A 153 -8.37 12.18 -18.58
N GLN A 154 -8.81 11.95 -17.34
CA GLN A 154 -9.46 12.93 -16.46
C GLN A 154 -8.49 13.55 -15.45
N ALA A 155 -7.22 13.12 -15.45
CA ALA A 155 -6.24 13.65 -14.51
C ALA A 155 -5.70 15.03 -14.93
N HIS A 156 -5.92 15.47 -16.18
CA HIS A 156 -5.57 16.81 -16.70
C HIS A 156 -4.14 17.32 -16.34
N GLY A 157 -3.16 16.40 -16.26
CA GLY A 157 -1.77 16.74 -15.89
C GLY A 157 -1.48 16.88 -14.40
N LEU A 158 -2.47 16.62 -13.54
CA LEU A 158 -2.36 16.71 -12.07
C LEU A 158 -2.03 15.37 -11.40
N ALA A 159 -2.05 14.26 -12.15
CA ALA A 159 -1.74 12.94 -11.61
C ALA A 159 -0.35 12.90 -10.93
N ARG A 160 -0.34 12.46 -9.67
CA ARG A 160 0.91 12.25 -8.89
C ARG A 160 1.71 11.06 -9.41
N ALA A 161 1.01 9.97 -9.74
CA ALA A 161 1.57 8.77 -10.35
C ALA A 161 0.48 8.04 -11.15
N THR A 162 0.87 7.08 -11.98
CA THR A 162 -0.05 6.11 -12.60
C THR A 162 0.01 4.79 -11.82
N LEU A 163 -1.14 4.28 -11.36
CA LEU A 163 -1.26 2.91 -10.86
C LEU A 163 -1.26 1.95 -12.07
N LYS A 164 -0.12 1.29 -12.29
CA LYS A 164 0.12 0.44 -13.46
C LYS A 164 -0.51 -0.94 -13.30
N GLY A 165 -0.43 -1.51 -12.11
CA GLY A 165 -0.98 -2.83 -11.80
C GLY A 165 -1.17 -3.01 -10.31
N SER A 166 -2.11 -3.85 -9.93
CA SER A 166 -2.32 -4.26 -8.55
C SER A 166 -2.73 -5.72 -8.51
N ALA A 167 -2.52 -6.38 -7.38
CA ALA A 167 -2.97 -7.75 -7.19
C ALA A 167 -3.36 -7.95 -5.72
N VAL A 168 -4.41 -8.75 -5.53
CA VAL A 168 -4.85 -9.23 -4.23
C VAL A 168 -4.99 -10.75 -4.32
N ASN A 169 -4.38 -11.48 -3.38
CA ASN A 169 -4.54 -12.93 -3.29
C ASN A 169 -4.59 -13.39 -1.82
N GLN A 170 -4.53 -14.72 -1.62
CA GLN A 170 -4.60 -15.35 -0.31
C GLN A 170 -3.45 -16.35 -0.13
N ASP A 171 -2.92 -16.43 1.09
CA ASP A 171 -1.97 -17.45 1.53
C ASP A 171 -2.59 -18.86 1.49
N GLY A 172 -3.91 -18.98 1.64
CA GLY A 172 -4.60 -20.26 1.64
C GLY A 172 -4.17 -21.12 2.84
N ARG A 173 -3.86 -22.39 2.59
CA ARG A 173 -3.36 -23.30 3.63
C ARG A 173 -1.85 -23.11 3.81
N SER A 174 -1.46 -22.20 4.69
CA SER A 174 -0.07 -22.03 5.16
C SER A 174 0.19 -22.83 6.45
N SER A 175 1.37 -22.65 7.06
CA SER A 175 1.78 -23.39 8.27
C SER A 175 0.91 -23.09 9.49
N THR A 176 0.40 -21.85 9.61
CA THR A 176 -0.62 -21.44 10.58
C THR A 176 -1.48 -20.35 9.96
N MET A 177 -2.69 -20.11 10.47
CA MET A 177 -3.59 -19.06 9.96
C MET A 177 -2.94 -17.67 9.88
N THR A 178 -1.93 -17.40 10.72
CA THR A 178 -1.25 -16.11 10.80
C THR A 178 0.18 -16.10 10.30
N ALA A 179 0.66 -17.22 9.76
CA ALA A 179 2.00 -17.30 9.20
C ALA A 179 1.99 -16.81 7.74
N PRO A 180 2.93 -15.93 7.35
CA PRO A 180 3.04 -15.46 5.98
C PRO A 180 3.43 -16.60 5.03
N ASN A 181 3.03 -16.49 3.76
CA ASN A 181 3.38 -17.47 2.72
C ASN A 181 4.20 -16.83 1.57
N GLY A 182 5.48 -17.16 1.49
CA GLY A 182 6.39 -16.68 0.45
C GLY A 182 5.92 -16.95 -1.00
N PRO A 183 5.47 -18.17 -1.34
CA PRO A 183 4.90 -18.47 -2.66
C PRO A 183 3.69 -17.59 -3.02
N SER A 184 2.75 -17.36 -2.10
CA SER A 184 1.59 -16.49 -2.34
C SER A 184 2.01 -15.03 -2.51
N GLN A 185 2.96 -14.53 -1.73
CA GLN A 185 3.53 -13.19 -1.91
C GLN A 185 4.24 -13.06 -3.27
N THR A 186 5.02 -14.06 -3.67
CA THR A 186 5.67 -14.14 -4.98
C THR A 186 4.67 -14.04 -6.12
N LEU A 187 3.56 -14.78 -6.02
CA LEU A 187 2.49 -14.76 -7.01
C LEU A 187 1.78 -13.41 -7.05
N ALA A 188 1.54 -12.77 -5.90
CA ALA A 188 0.93 -11.44 -5.86
C ALA A 188 1.82 -10.40 -6.55
N VAL A 189 3.13 -10.42 -6.27
CA VAL A 189 4.12 -9.55 -6.92
C VAL A 189 4.16 -9.79 -8.43
N ALA A 190 4.28 -11.05 -8.86
CA ALA A 190 4.31 -11.40 -10.28
C ALA A 190 3.02 -10.99 -11.00
N THR A 191 1.86 -11.15 -10.36
CA THR A 191 0.55 -10.78 -10.93
C THR A 191 0.44 -9.27 -11.10
N ALA A 192 0.80 -8.49 -10.08
CA ALA A 192 0.75 -7.04 -10.13
C ALA A 192 1.73 -6.48 -11.19
N LEU A 193 2.93 -7.07 -11.31
CA LEU A 193 3.90 -6.74 -12.37
C LEU A 193 3.38 -7.12 -13.76
N SER A 194 2.74 -8.28 -13.88
CA SER A 194 2.08 -8.70 -15.12
C SER A 194 1.04 -7.65 -15.51
N GLU A 195 0.09 -7.30 -14.63
CA GLU A 195 -0.89 -6.24 -14.89
C GLU A 195 -0.23 -4.92 -15.34
N ALA A 196 0.89 -4.55 -14.71
CA ALA A 196 1.64 -3.35 -15.05
C ALA A 196 2.28 -3.37 -16.46
N ARG A 197 2.71 -4.54 -16.92
CA ARG A 197 3.33 -4.78 -18.24
C ARG A 197 2.29 -4.89 -19.36
N LEU A 198 1.09 -5.35 -19.03
CA LEU A 198 0.05 -5.59 -20.02
C LEU A 198 -0.50 -4.25 -20.54
N ARG A 199 -0.33 -3.99 -21.84
CA ARG A 199 -1.25 -3.09 -22.54
C ARG A 199 -2.64 -3.70 -22.37
N HIS A 200 -3.62 -2.90 -21.92
CA HIS A 200 -4.97 -3.26 -21.43
C HIS A 200 -5.75 -4.39 -22.15
N HIS A 201 -5.31 -4.88 -23.30
CA HIS A 201 -5.96 -5.91 -24.11
C HIS A 201 -5.37 -7.35 -23.97
N GLU A 202 -4.11 -7.51 -23.57
CA GLU A 202 -3.43 -8.83 -23.56
C GLU A 202 -3.54 -9.58 -22.21
N ALA A 203 -3.95 -8.88 -21.15
CA ALA A 203 -3.90 -9.34 -19.76
C ALA A 203 -4.73 -10.58 -19.46
N ARG A 204 -5.99 -10.53 -19.91
CA ARG A 204 -6.98 -11.58 -19.64
C ARG A 204 -6.68 -12.89 -20.37
N LYS A 205 -6.10 -12.84 -21.57
CA LYS A 205 -5.77 -14.05 -22.35
C LYS A 205 -4.50 -14.74 -21.86
N ARG A 206 -3.51 -13.99 -21.34
CA ARG A 206 -2.27 -14.56 -20.81
C ARG A 206 -2.41 -15.12 -19.40
N ALA A 207 -3.16 -14.45 -18.51
CA ALA A 207 -3.36 -14.94 -17.14
C ALA A 207 -4.03 -16.33 -17.09
N GLN A 208 -4.90 -16.66 -18.05
CA GLN A 208 -5.50 -17.99 -18.16
C GLN A 208 -4.54 -19.04 -18.73
N LYS A 209 -3.58 -18.65 -19.57
CA LYS A 209 -2.63 -19.56 -20.26
C LYS A 209 -1.39 -19.90 -19.43
N VAL A 210 -1.11 -19.10 -18.39
CA VAL A 210 -0.02 -19.32 -17.41
C VAL A 210 -0.30 -20.50 -16.48
N LEU A 211 -1.55 -20.99 -16.43
CA LEU A 211 -1.90 -22.22 -15.72
C LEU A 211 -1.69 -23.50 -16.55
N ASP A 212 -1.47 -23.41 -17.86
CA ASP A 212 -1.59 -24.56 -18.79
C ASP A 212 -0.43 -24.78 -19.79
N SER A 213 0.70 -24.05 -19.76
CA SER A 213 1.75 -24.29 -20.77
C SER A 213 3.19 -24.00 -20.37
N THR A 214 4.09 -24.89 -20.84
CA THR A 214 5.55 -24.96 -20.71
C THR A 214 6.31 -24.25 -21.85
N GLU A 215 5.70 -23.26 -22.51
CA GLU A 215 6.32 -22.58 -23.65
C GLU A 215 7.28 -21.44 -23.23
N PRO A 216 8.44 -21.27 -23.90
CA PRO A 216 9.41 -20.22 -23.58
C PRO A 216 8.86 -18.80 -23.85
N ARG A 217 9.11 -17.88 -22.91
CA ARG A 217 8.63 -16.49 -22.96
C ARG A 217 9.45 -15.65 -23.95
N GLY A 218 8.83 -15.24 -25.06
CA GLY A 218 9.41 -14.28 -26.01
C GLY A 218 9.64 -12.89 -25.41
N SER A 219 10.85 -12.38 -25.56
CA SER A 219 11.39 -11.14 -24.98
C SER A 219 11.16 -9.92 -25.90
N ASN A 220 10.11 -9.12 -25.67
CA ASN A 220 10.15 -7.70 -26.07
C ASN A 220 9.09 -6.78 -25.42
N ALA A 221 8.70 -7.03 -24.17
CA ALA A 221 8.07 -5.99 -23.36
C ALA A 221 9.19 -5.29 -22.59
N ALA A 222 9.38 -3.98 -22.80
CA ALA A 222 10.27 -3.18 -21.97
C ALA A 222 9.84 -3.31 -20.50
N ALA A 223 10.47 -4.24 -19.78
CA ALA A 223 10.08 -4.58 -18.43
C ALA A 223 10.16 -3.29 -17.59
N THR A 224 9.02 -2.90 -17.01
CA THR A 224 9.03 -1.82 -16.02
C THR A 224 9.85 -2.32 -14.84
N GLN A 225 11.08 -1.83 -14.74
CA GLN A 225 11.97 -2.15 -13.64
C GLN A 225 11.58 -1.27 -12.46
N VAL A 226 11.33 -1.90 -11.31
CA VAL A 226 11.02 -1.20 -10.06
C VAL A 226 12.33 -0.71 -9.45
N GLN A 227 12.44 0.59 -9.19
CA GLN A 227 13.63 1.18 -8.55
C GLN A 227 13.51 1.27 -7.03
N HIS A 228 12.28 1.26 -6.52
CA HIS A 228 11.98 1.34 -5.11
C HIS A 228 10.80 0.45 -4.79
N HIS A 229 10.88 -0.31 -3.71
CA HIS A 229 9.74 -1.06 -3.20
C HIS A 229 9.54 -0.73 -1.72
N GLU A 230 8.34 -0.28 -1.42
CA GLU A 230 7.88 -0.03 -0.06
C GLU A 230 7.26 -1.32 0.48
N CYS A 231 7.99 -1.99 1.35
CA CYS A 231 7.65 -3.31 1.86
C CYS A 231 6.53 -3.23 2.91
N HIS A 232 5.86 -4.36 3.10
CA HIS A 232 5.03 -4.60 4.27
C HIS A 232 5.89 -4.50 5.54
N GLY A 233 7.07 -5.13 5.56
CA GLY A 233 8.23 -4.78 6.38
C GLY A 233 7.90 -4.53 7.84
N THR A 234 7.40 -5.55 8.53
CA THR A 234 6.93 -5.41 9.92
C THR A 234 8.05 -5.44 10.95
N GLY A 235 9.27 -5.88 10.58
CA GLY A 235 10.35 -6.06 11.55
C GLY A 235 10.22 -7.37 12.30
N THR A 236 9.76 -8.42 11.62
CA THR A 236 9.69 -9.77 12.22
C THR A 236 10.86 -10.62 11.74
N PRO A 237 11.45 -11.48 12.61
CA PRO A 237 12.65 -12.25 12.26
C PRO A 237 12.50 -13.08 10.98
N LEU A 238 11.32 -13.67 10.76
CA LEU A 238 11.01 -14.54 9.63
C LEU A 238 10.25 -13.84 8.51
N GLY A 239 9.37 -12.88 8.84
CA GLY A 239 8.54 -12.22 7.82
C GLY A 239 9.37 -11.34 6.89
N ASP A 240 10.39 -10.65 7.40
CA ASP A 240 11.25 -9.80 6.57
C ASP A 240 12.01 -10.63 5.50
N PRO A 241 12.70 -11.75 5.83
CA PRO A 241 13.30 -12.62 4.82
C PRO A 241 12.30 -13.23 3.82
N ILE A 242 11.11 -13.63 4.29
CA ILE A 242 10.06 -14.18 3.42
C ILE A 242 9.62 -13.16 2.38
N GLU A 243 9.39 -11.91 2.80
CA GLU A 243 8.99 -10.83 1.90
C GLU A 243 10.08 -10.47 0.89
N VAL A 244 11.32 -10.31 1.35
CA VAL A 244 12.47 -9.97 0.49
C VAL A 244 12.68 -11.07 -0.57
N GLY A 245 12.64 -12.34 -0.15
CA GLY A 245 12.73 -13.48 -1.06
C GLY A 245 11.57 -13.54 -2.06
N ALA A 246 10.35 -13.24 -1.62
CA ALA A 246 9.18 -13.19 -2.49
C ALA A 246 9.25 -12.06 -3.53
N LEU A 247 9.76 -10.89 -3.15
CA LEU A 247 9.99 -9.77 -4.05
C LEU A 247 11.04 -10.10 -5.10
N GLN A 248 12.12 -10.77 -4.70
CA GLN A 248 13.13 -11.27 -5.62
C GLN A 248 12.50 -12.26 -6.60
N ALA A 249 11.89 -13.34 -6.09
CA ALA A 249 11.29 -14.39 -6.91
C ALA A 249 10.21 -13.85 -7.88
N GLY A 250 9.33 -12.96 -7.40
CA GLY A 250 8.21 -12.43 -8.19
C GLY A 250 8.63 -11.40 -9.23
N SER A 251 9.79 -10.76 -9.05
CA SER A 251 10.33 -9.77 -9.99
C SER A 251 11.18 -10.40 -11.09
N LEU A 252 11.59 -11.66 -10.97
CA LEU A 252 12.41 -12.38 -11.95
C LEU A 252 11.61 -12.76 -13.20
N GLU A 253 11.36 -11.78 -14.08
CA GLU A 253 11.57 -12.05 -15.51
C GLU A 253 13.01 -11.63 -15.83
N GLU A 254 13.73 -12.44 -16.61
CA GLU A 254 15.20 -12.61 -16.74
C GLU A 254 16.09 -11.35 -16.95
N GLY A 255 15.53 -10.14 -16.94
CA GLY A 255 16.26 -8.87 -17.13
C GLY A 255 16.37 -7.95 -15.91
N ILE A 256 15.85 -8.31 -14.72
CA ILE A 256 15.86 -7.45 -13.52
C ILE A 256 17.14 -7.60 -12.67
N ARG A 257 17.97 -8.62 -12.90
CA ARG A 257 19.17 -8.92 -12.09
C ARG A 257 20.29 -7.85 -12.13
N LYS A 258 20.19 -6.80 -12.95
CA LYS A 258 21.31 -5.86 -13.18
C LYS A 258 21.27 -4.55 -12.39
N GLN A 259 20.15 -4.16 -11.78
CA GLN A 259 20.16 -2.99 -10.87
C GLN A 259 19.26 -3.21 -9.68
N PRO A 260 19.74 -2.89 -8.47
CA PRO A 260 19.01 -3.16 -7.27
C PRO A 260 17.82 -2.23 -7.05
N ALA A 261 16.70 -2.78 -6.59
CA ALA A 261 15.61 -1.98 -6.08
C ALA A 261 15.94 -1.54 -4.64
N ALA A 262 15.66 -0.28 -4.30
CA ALA A 262 15.74 0.22 -2.94
C ALA A 262 14.53 -0.31 -2.13
N LEU A 263 14.76 -1.25 -1.24
CA LEU A 263 13.74 -1.77 -0.33
C LEU A 263 13.67 -0.91 0.92
N ALA A 264 12.48 -0.42 1.26
CA ALA A 264 12.29 0.32 2.50
C ALA A 264 10.94 -0.01 3.15
N ALA A 265 10.79 0.38 4.41
CA ALA A 265 9.53 0.28 5.13
C ALA A 265 9.32 1.50 6.04
N VAL A 266 8.25 2.24 5.80
CA VAL A 266 7.85 3.43 6.56
C VAL A 266 7.47 3.08 8.00
N LYS A 267 7.12 1.81 8.25
CA LYS A 267 6.81 1.31 9.60
C LYS A 267 7.96 1.49 10.59
N THR A 268 9.19 1.57 10.09
CA THR A 268 10.36 1.92 10.92
C THR A 268 10.27 3.31 11.54
N GLY A 269 9.60 4.27 10.91
CA GLY A 269 9.44 5.63 11.43
C GLY A 269 8.11 5.90 12.13
N VAL A 270 7.00 5.35 11.61
CA VAL A 270 5.64 5.67 12.10
C VAL A 270 4.91 4.51 12.77
N GLY A 271 5.57 3.36 12.90
CA GLY A 271 4.95 2.13 13.35
C GLY A 271 4.01 1.52 12.31
N HIS A 272 3.32 0.45 12.70
CA HIS A 272 2.37 -0.27 11.88
C HIS A 272 0.95 0.26 12.11
N LEU A 273 0.41 0.98 11.13
CA LEU A 273 -0.93 1.59 11.20
C LEU A 273 -2.07 0.60 10.88
N GLU A 274 -1.87 -0.70 11.12
CA GLU A 274 -2.87 -1.77 10.95
C GLU A 274 -3.74 -1.65 9.68
N GLY A 275 -5.05 -1.41 9.78
CA GLY A 275 -5.94 -1.25 8.61
C GLY A 275 -5.52 -0.11 7.66
N ALA A 276 -4.80 0.88 8.17
CA ALA A 276 -4.21 1.99 7.43
C ALA A 276 -2.71 1.81 7.12
N ALA A 277 -2.12 0.64 7.34
CA ALA A 277 -0.68 0.41 7.26
C ALA A 277 -0.04 0.71 5.90
N ALA A 278 -0.79 0.52 4.81
CA ALA A 278 -0.29 0.83 3.47
C ALA A 278 -0.37 2.33 3.14
N SER A 279 -1.19 3.11 3.86
CA SER A 279 -1.39 4.54 3.58
C SER A 279 -0.11 5.38 3.66
N PRO A 280 0.70 5.33 4.74
CA PRO A 280 1.96 6.09 4.79
C PRO A 280 2.96 5.59 3.73
N GLY A 281 2.97 4.28 3.46
CA GLY A 281 3.85 3.69 2.44
C GLY A 281 3.49 4.18 1.04
N LEU A 282 2.19 4.21 0.72
CA LEU A 282 1.67 4.75 -0.53
C LEU A 282 2.03 6.23 -0.71
N LEU A 283 1.79 7.06 0.31
CA LEU A 283 2.13 8.49 0.27
C LEU A 283 3.64 8.70 0.11
N LYS A 284 4.46 7.92 0.82
CA LYS A 284 5.93 7.90 0.68
C LYS A 284 6.34 7.52 -0.74
N THR A 285 5.78 6.46 -1.32
CA THR A 285 6.09 6.06 -2.69
C THR A 285 5.69 7.15 -3.70
N LEU A 286 4.52 7.77 -3.55
CA LEU A 286 4.08 8.88 -4.42
C LEU A 286 5.03 10.10 -4.31
N ALA A 287 5.44 10.46 -3.09
CA ALA A 287 6.39 11.54 -2.86
C ALA A 287 7.77 11.24 -3.47
N LEU A 288 8.25 10.00 -3.32
CA LEU A 288 9.53 9.54 -3.84
C LEU A 288 9.54 9.46 -5.37
N LEU A 289 8.45 9.04 -6.01
CA LEU A 289 8.33 9.08 -7.48
C LEU A 289 8.42 10.50 -8.04
N ARG A 290 8.00 11.50 -7.24
CA ARG A 290 8.08 12.92 -7.61
C ARG A 290 9.44 13.55 -7.29
N CYS A 291 9.95 13.35 -6.07
CA CYS A 291 11.20 13.97 -5.62
C CYS A 291 12.45 13.13 -6.00
N ARG A 292 12.26 11.96 -6.61
CA ARG A 292 13.31 11.07 -7.14
C ARG A 292 14.39 10.73 -6.11
N SER A 293 14.00 10.46 -4.86
CA SER A 293 14.93 10.17 -3.77
C SER A 293 14.39 9.08 -2.86
N ALA A 294 15.20 8.04 -2.65
CA ALA A 294 14.98 7.01 -1.63
C ALA A 294 15.14 7.63 -0.24
N LEU A 295 14.23 7.27 0.67
CA LEU A 295 14.33 7.64 2.08
C LEU A 295 14.91 6.48 2.87
N ALA A 296 15.63 6.82 3.95
CA ALA A 296 16.28 5.86 4.82
C ALA A 296 15.25 4.95 5.53
N VAL A 297 15.66 3.70 5.73
CA VAL A 297 15.08 2.77 6.69
C VAL A 297 15.67 3.12 8.06
N VAL A 298 14.82 3.51 9.00
CA VAL A 298 15.24 3.87 10.35
C VAL A 298 15.45 2.58 11.16
N HIS A 299 16.35 2.61 12.14
CA HIS A 299 16.68 1.46 13.01
C HIS A 299 17.42 0.29 12.35
N LEU A 300 17.89 0.46 11.10
CA LEU A 300 18.75 -0.51 10.44
C LEU A 300 20.22 -0.25 10.78
N HIS A 301 20.78 -1.07 11.66
CA HIS A 301 22.16 -1.04 12.13
C HIS A 301 22.97 -2.25 11.65
N SER A 302 22.37 -3.44 11.66
CA SER A 302 22.97 -4.69 11.22
C SER A 302 21.93 -5.51 10.48
N LEU A 303 22.23 -5.97 9.27
CA LEU A 303 21.25 -6.70 8.46
C LEU A 303 20.88 -8.04 9.13
N ASN A 304 19.59 -8.38 9.10
CA ASN A 304 19.10 -9.68 9.55
C ASN A 304 19.88 -10.81 8.85
N PRO A 305 20.52 -11.72 9.60
CA PRO A 305 21.39 -12.75 9.02
C PRO A 305 20.63 -13.68 8.06
N HIS A 306 19.32 -13.85 8.21
CA HIS A 306 18.51 -14.64 7.29
C HIS A 306 18.36 -13.99 5.90
N LEU A 307 18.53 -12.66 5.79
CA LEU A 307 18.56 -11.96 4.50
C LEU A 307 19.86 -12.22 3.75
N SER A 308 20.98 -12.44 4.47
CA SER A 308 22.28 -12.75 3.86
C SER A 308 22.34 -14.14 3.22
N LEU A 309 21.39 -15.02 3.56
CA LEU A 309 21.25 -16.36 2.99
C LEU A 309 20.52 -16.36 1.64
N LEU A 310 19.91 -15.25 1.25
CA LEU A 310 19.29 -15.11 -0.05
C LEU A 310 20.41 -14.96 -1.10
N GLU A 311 20.43 -15.82 -2.11
CA GLU A 311 21.39 -15.73 -3.20
C GLU A 311 21.16 -14.45 -4.02
N ASP A 312 22.22 -13.85 -4.55
CA ASP A 312 22.15 -12.76 -5.53
C ASP A 312 21.34 -11.52 -5.10
N VAL A 313 21.18 -11.16 -3.80
CA VAL A 313 20.33 -10.03 -3.36
C VAL A 313 20.77 -8.73 -4.03
N PRO A 314 20.14 -8.30 -5.14
CA PRO A 314 20.48 -7.05 -5.78
C PRO A 314 19.48 -6.08 -5.15
N GLN A 315 19.50 -5.88 -3.84
CA GLN A 315 18.58 -4.98 -3.18
C GLN A 315 19.36 -4.09 -2.25
N ALA A 316 19.10 -2.80 -2.36
CA ALA A 316 19.68 -1.81 -1.49
C ALA A 316 18.71 -1.56 -0.34
N PHE A 317 19.21 -1.63 0.89
CA PHE A 317 18.48 -1.19 2.07
C PHE A 317 19.02 0.20 2.44
N PRO A 318 18.37 1.30 1.98
CA PRO A 318 18.91 2.64 2.16
C PRO A 318 18.93 2.98 3.64
N THR A 319 20.10 3.31 4.19
CA THR A 319 20.27 3.86 5.54
C THR A 319 20.38 5.39 5.54
N GLU A 320 20.48 5.98 4.35
CA GLU A 320 20.53 7.42 4.10
C GLU A 320 19.66 7.81 2.90
N HIS A 321 19.43 9.11 2.72
CA HIS A 321 18.71 9.61 1.55
C HIS A 321 19.58 9.50 0.31
N ALA A 322 19.10 8.82 -0.72
CA ALA A 322 19.85 8.59 -1.95
C ALA A 322 19.03 8.97 -3.19
N PRO A 323 19.64 9.53 -4.25
CA PRO A 323 18.94 9.81 -5.50
C PRO A 323 18.51 8.51 -6.20
N LEU A 324 17.34 8.53 -6.83
CA LEU A 324 16.81 7.42 -7.63
C LEU A 324 16.80 7.78 -9.11
N SER A 325 17.30 6.87 -9.94
CA SER A 325 17.32 7.01 -11.39
C SER A 325 16.44 5.95 -12.05
N GLY A 326 15.46 6.39 -12.84
CA GLY A 326 14.52 5.52 -13.53
C GLY A 326 15.03 5.01 -14.87
N ARG A 327 14.66 3.79 -15.24
CA ARG A 327 14.93 3.25 -16.58
C ARG A 327 14.09 3.99 -17.63
N LEU A 328 14.70 4.35 -18.77
CA LEU A 328 14.05 5.17 -19.81
C LEU A 328 13.49 6.51 -19.30
N GLY A 329 14.09 7.04 -18.22
CA GLY A 329 13.74 8.33 -17.63
C GLY A 329 12.46 8.35 -16.80
N ARG A 330 11.87 7.19 -16.47
CA ARG A 330 10.67 7.08 -15.61
C ARG A 330 10.97 6.20 -14.40
N LEU A 331 10.67 6.70 -13.22
CA LEU A 331 10.72 5.90 -11.99
C LEU A 331 9.46 5.04 -11.83
N ALA A 332 9.65 3.81 -11.36
CA ALA A 332 8.58 2.93 -10.92
C ALA A 332 8.81 2.48 -9.48
N GLY A 333 7.71 2.44 -8.73
CA GLY A 333 7.68 2.05 -7.33
C GLY A 333 6.73 0.87 -7.12
N GLY A 334 7.10 -0.05 -6.23
CA GLY A 334 6.21 -1.09 -5.73
C GLY A 334 5.81 -0.79 -4.28
N LEU A 335 4.67 -1.35 -3.86
CA LEU A 335 4.17 -1.31 -2.49
C LEU A 335 3.52 -2.65 -2.16
N SER A 336 3.88 -3.26 -1.04
CA SER A 336 3.23 -4.46 -0.50
C SER A 336 2.56 -4.20 0.84
N SER A 337 1.44 -4.89 1.08
CA SER A 337 0.85 -4.99 2.41
C SER A 337 0.19 -6.35 2.58
N PHE A 338 0.57 -7.09 3.62
CA PHE A 338 0.15 -8.46 3.85
C PHE A 338 -0.66 -8.54 5.14
N GLY A 339 -1.94 -8.92 5.02
CA GLY A 339 -2.82 -9.06 6.17
C GLY A 339 -2.44 -10.30 6.98
N PHE A 340 -2.46 -10.21 8.32
CA PHE A 340 -2.15 -11.37 9.16
C PHE A 340 -3.12 -12.54 8.96
N GLY A 341 -4.30 -12.32 8.36
CA GLY A 341 -5.21 -13.41 7.96
C GLY A 341 -4.86 -14.06 6.61
N GLY A 342 -3.73 -13.69 5.98
CA GLY A 342 -3.24 -14.26 4.73
C GLY A 342 -3.65 -13.49 3.46
N THR A 343 -4.42 -12.40 3.55
CA THR A 343 -4.78 -11.60 2.37
C THR A 343 -3.63 -10.66 2.00
N ASN A 344 -2.97 -10.94 0.87
CA ASN A 344 -1.87 -10.13 0.36
C ASN A 344 -2.37 -9.10 -0.64
N ALA A 345 -1.79 -7.90 -0.60
CA ALA A 345 -2.01 -6.87 -1.60
C ALA A 345 -0.67 -6.32 -2.09
N VAL A 346 -0.54 -6.12 -3.40
CA VAL A 346 0.62 -5.50 -4.04
C VAL A 346 0.16 -4.47 -5.06
N ALA A 347 0.85 -3.34 -5.14
CA ALA A 347 0.61 -2.30 -6.13
C ALA A 347 1.92 -1.86 -6.80
N HIS A 348 1.84 -1.58 -8.10
CA HIS A 348 2.91 -0.97 -8.87
C HIS A 348 2.48 0.37 -9.43
N MET A 349 3.31 1.38 -9.18
CA MET A 349 3.09 2.75 -9.59
C MET A 349 4.24 3.22 -10.47
N GLN A 350 3.95 4.18 -11.35
CA GLN A 350 4.96 4.78 -12.21
C GLN A 350 4.78 6.30 -12.24
N GLU A 351 5.90 7.01 -12.27
CA GLU A 351 5.97 8.45 -12.46
C GLU A 351 5.25 8.87 -13.76
N VAL A 352 4.53 9.99 -13.66
CA VAL A 352 3.89 10.65 -14.82
C VAL A 352 4.91 11.59 -15.47
N LYS A 353 5.08 11.53 -16.79
CA LYS A 353 5.89 12.53 -17.50
C LYS A 353 5.19 13.88 -17.43
N GLY A 354 5.76 14.84 -16.71
CA GLY A 354 5.29 16.22 -16.73
C GLY A 354 5.46 16.82 -18.13
N LYS A 355 4.48 17.60 -18.60
CA LYS A 355 4.71 18.53 -19.71
C LYS A 355 5.60 19.66 -19.19
N GLY A 356 6.89 19.63 -19.51
CA GLY A 356 7.77 20.81 -19.46
C GLY A 356 8.08 21.44 -18.09
N GLN A 357 7.85 20.76 -16.97
CA GLN A 357 8.39 21.23 -15.68
C GLN A 357 9.69 20.49 -15.39
N SER A 358 10.79 21.23 -15.33
CA SER A 358 12.07 20.77 -14.81
C SER A 358 11.86 20.13 -13.44
N VAL A 359 12.07 18.81 -13.34
CA VAL A 359 11.91 17.97 -12.13
C VAL A 359 13.03 18.23 -11.10
N GLY A 360 13.51 19.48 -11.02
CA GLY A 360 14.65 19.88 -10.18
C GLY A 360 14.47 21.19 -9.43
N ARG A 361 13.28 21.81 -9.44
CA ARG A 361 13.02 23.01 -8.62
C ARG A 361 12.14 22.68 -7.43
N GLU A 362 12.81 22.60 -6.29
CA GLU A 362 12.28 22.64 -4.92
C GLU A 362 11.13 21.64 -4.64
N CYS A 363 11.52 20.45 -4.16
CA CYS A 363 10.69 19.66 -3.25
C CYS A 363 10.53 20.51 -1.97
N ASN A 364 9.68 21.54 -2.03
CA ASN A 364 9.51 22.53 -0.98
C ASN A 364 8.77 21.82 0.17
N GLN A 365 9.53 21.31 1.14
CA GLN A 365 9.05 20.56 2.31
C GLN A 365 7.91 21.29 3.04
N GLN A 366 7.86 22.63 2.91
CA GLN A 366 6.84 23.50 3.51
C GLN A 366 5.40 23.28 3.01
N ARG A 367 5.16 22.66 1.84
CA ARG A 367 3.78 22.51 1.33
C ARG A 367 3.02 21.31 1.91
N TRP A 368 3.72 20.34 2.50
CA TRP A 368 3.14 19.13 3.09
C TRP A 368 2.97 19.22 4.61
N LEU A 369 3.81 20.01 5.26
CA LEU A 369 3.60 20.43 6.64
C LEU A 369 2.61 21.60 6.59
N GLY A 370 1.32 21.28 6.63
CA GLY A 370 0.28 22.30 6.72
C GLY A 370 0.66 23.31 7.81
N ASN A 371 0.53 24.61 7.48
CA ASN A 371 0.61 25.69 8.44
C ASN A 371 -0.39 25.42 9.57
N SER A 372 0.08 24.73 10.61
CA SER A 372 -0.51 24.67 11.92
C SER A 372 -0.07 25.96 12.60
N ARG A 373 -0.91 26.98 12.49
CA ARG A 373 -0.97 28.03 13.51
C ARG A 373 -1.99 27.63 14.54
#